data_AF-A0AAW6GTX6-F1
#
_entry.id   AF-A0AAW6GTX6-F1
#
_cell.length_a   1.000
_cell.length_b   1.000
_cell.length_c   1.000
_cell.angle_alpha   90.00
_cell.angle_beta   90.00
_cell.angle_gamma   90.00
#
_symmetry.space_group_name_H-M   'P 1'
#
loop_
_entity.id
_entity.type
_entity.pdbx_description
1 polymer ?
#
loop_
_entity_poly.entity_id
_entity_poly.type
_entity_poly.pdbx_seq_one_letter_code
_entity_poly.pdbx_strand_id
1 'polypeptide(L)' 'MNIEEAKRIPLEDYLRRMGFSPVKEQGDSLWYRSPFRQERTPSFKVSLSRNL' A
#
# COMPACT_ATOMS: atom_id res chain seq x y z
N MET A 1 -12.34 -16.98 1.64
CA MET A 1 -12.20 -15.51 1.71
C MET A 1 -13.36 -14.88 0.96
N ASN A 2 -14.19 -14.11 1.65
CA ASN A 2 -15.24 -13.29 1.08
C ASN A 2 -14.78 -11.82 0.93
N ILE A 3 -15.63 -10.97 0.32
CA ILE A 3 -15.29 -9.56 0.05
C ILE A 3 -15.01 -8.78 1.34
N GLU A 4 -15.78 -9.03 2.40
CA GLU A 4 -15.64 -8.31 3.67
C GLU A 4 -14.37 -8.73 4.43
N GLU A 5 -13.98 -10.00 4.34
CA GLU A 5 -12.70 -10.50 4.85
C GLU A 5 -11.53 -9.90 4.06
N ALA A 6 -11.64 -9.81 2.73
CA ALA A 6 -10.58 -9.25 1.89
C ALA A 6 -10.33 -7.76 2.18
N LYS A 7 -11.39 -6.97 2.40
CA LYS A 7 -11.29 -5.53 2.76
C LYS A 7 -10.59 -5.30 4.10
N ARG A 8 -10.53 -6.30 4.99
CA ARG A 8 -9.86 -6.21 6.29
C ARG A 8 -8.36 -6.48 6.22
N ILE A 9 -7.85 -6.97 5.08
CA ILE A 9 -6.42 -7.17 4.89
C ILE A 9 -5.76 -5.80 4.77
N PRO A 10 -4.81 -5.43 5.64
CA PRO A 10 -4.09 -4.17 5.50
C PRO A 10 -3.33 -4.13 4.17
N LEU A 11 -3.53 -3.08 3.39
CA LEU A 11 -2.84 -2.86 2.11
C LEU A 11 -1.32 -2.85 2.29
N GLU A 12 -0.83 -2.34 3.42
CA GLU A 12 0.58 -2.40 3.78
C GLU A 12 1.09 -3.86 3.84
N ASP A 13 0.40 -4.72 4.59
CA ASP A 13 0.79 -6.12 4.73
C ASP A 13 0.70 -6.86 3.39
N TYR A 14 -0.32 -6.56 2.59
CA TYR A 14 -0.47 -7.11 1.25
C TYR A 14 0.71 -6.71 0.34
N LEU A 15 1.05 -5.41 0.30
CA LEU A 15 2.16 -4.91 -0.50
C LEU A 15 3.51 -5.47 -0.03
N ARG A 16 3.71 -5.59 1.30
CA ARG A 16 4.91 -6.19 1.89
C ARG A 16 5.10 -7.64 1.45
N ARG A 17 4.02 -8.44 1.45
CA ARG A 17 4.05 -9.83 0.96
C ARG A 17 4.36 -9.94 -0.53
N MET A 18 4.00 -8.93 -1.31
CA MET A 18 4.37 -8.84 -2.73
C MET A 18 5.79 -8.29 -2.96
N GLY A 19 6.55 -8.00 -1.89
CA GLY A 19 7.92 -7.52 -1.98
C GLY A 19 8.06 -6.00 -2.14
N PHE A 20 6.98 -5.24 -1.96
CA PHE A 20 7.03 -3.79 -1.98
C PHE A 20 7.27 -3.23 -0.58
N SER A 21 8.17 -2.26 -0.47
CA SER A 21 8.44 -1.51 0.76
C SER A 21 8.08 -0.04 0.56
N PRO A 22 7.56 0.63 1.61
CA PRO A 22 7.27 2.05 1.53
C PRO A 22 8.56 2.82 1.29
N VAL A 23 8.49 3.76 0.34
CA VAL A 23 9.57 4.70 0.02
C VAL A 23 9.56 5.89 0.98
N LYS A 24 8.37 6.27 1.45
CA LYS A 24 8.18 7.36 2.42
C LYS A 24 6.98 7.08 3.32
N GLU A 25 7.13 7.45 4.58
CA GLU A 25 6.03 7.50 5.55
C GLU A 25 5.80 8.96 5.97
N GLN A 26 4.53 9.36 6.05
CA GLN A 26 4.13 10.69 6.49
C GLN A 26 2.77 10.63 7.20
N GLY A 27 2.81 10.64 8.53
CA GLY A 27 1.61 10.50 9.35
C GLY A 27 0.87 9.21 9.00
N ASP A 28 -0.42 9.33 8.65
CA ASP A 28 -1.27 8.19 8.27
C ASP A 28 -1.02 7.63 6.86
N SER A 29 0.06 8.05 6.18
CA SER A 29 0.26 7.75 4.77
C SER A 29 1.60 7.09 4.47
N LEU A 30 1.54 5.94 3.81
CA LEU A 30 2.67 5.26 3.20
C LEU A 30 2.69 5.54 1.70
N TRP A 31 3.88 5.84 1.16
CA TRP A 31 4.09 6.10 -0.25
C TRP A 31 4.98 5.01 -0.85
N TYR A 32 4.56 4.45 -1.96
CA TYR A 32 5.24 3.40 -2.71
C TYR A 32 5.50 3.87 -4.14
N ARG A 33 6.47 3.23 -4.80
CA ARG A 33 6.48 3.21 -6.26
C ARG A 33 5.30 2.37 -6.74
N SER A 34 4.66 2.80 -7.82
CA SER A 34 3.50 2.12 -8.37
C SER A 34 3.81 0.64 -8.65
N PRO A 35 2.98 -0.31 -8.16
CA PRO A 35 3.11 -1.72 -8.54
C PRO A 35 2.66 -1.98 -9.98
N PHE A 36 2.04 -1.00 -10.65
CA PHE A 36 1.45 -1.14 -11.98
C PHE A 36 2.32 -0.60 -13.12
N ARG A 37 3.36 0.18 -12.80
CA ARG A 37 4.28 0.77 -13.79
C ARG A 37 5.64 1.03 -13.18
N GLN A 38 6.67 1.02 -14.01
CA GLN A 38 8.01 1.38 -13.57
C GLN A 38 8.13 2.90 -13.44
N GLU A 39 8.43 3.39 -12.23
CA GLU A 39 8.60 4.81 -11.96
C GLU A 39 9.76 5.07 -10.99
N ARG A 40 10.35 6.27 -11.09
CA ARG A 40 11.44 6.71 -10.18
C ARG A 40 10.88 7.37 -8.93
N THR A 41 9.89 8.25 -9.11
CA THR A 41 9.21 9.00 -8.05
C THR A 41 8.00 8.21 -7.55
N PRO A 42 7.84 8.00 -6.22
CA PRO A 42 6.69 7.29 -5.69
C PRO A 42 5.40 8.08 -5.90
N SER A 43 4.40 7.44 -6.49
CA SER A 43 3.08 8.04 -6.73
C SER A 43 1.92 7.28 -6.10
N PHE A 44 2.16 6.07 -5.59
CA PHE A 44 1.12 5.23 -4.99
C PHE A 44 1.04 5.49 -3.48
N LYS A 45 -0.12 5.93 -2.99
CA LYS A 45 -0.33 6.31 -1.59
C LYS A 45 -1.29 5.31 -0.94
N VAL A 46 -0.95 4.84 0.25
CA VAL A 46 -1.79 4.03 1.13
C VAL A 46 -2.05 4.79 2.43
N SER A 47 -3.31 4.99 2.77
CA SER A 47 -3.80 5.49 4.05
C SER A 47 -3.97 4.34 5.03
N LEU A 48 -3.22 4.33 6.14
CA LEU A 48 -3.26 3.26 7.14
C LEU A 48 -4.62 3.20 7.84
N SER A 49 -5.18 4.35 8.22
CA SER A 49 -6.48 4.45 8.90
C SER A 49 -7.67 4.03 8.02
N ARG A 50 -7.58 4.27 6.71
CA ARG A 50 -8.68 4.01 5.77
C ARG A 50 -8.53 2.70 5.02
N ASN A 51 -7.35 2.08 5.08
CA ASN A 51 -6.98 0.94 4.25
C ASN A 51 -7.26 1.20 2.75
N LEU A 52 -6.84 2.38 2.26
CA LEU A 52 -7.06 2.87 0.89
C LEU A 52 -5.80 3.46 0.27
#